data_AF-A0A7C6T1M3-F1
#
_entry.id   AF-A0A7C6T1M3-F1
#
_cell.length_a   1.000
_cell.length_b   1.000
_cell.length_c   1.000
_cell.angle_alpha   90.00
_cell.angle_beta   90.00
_cell.angle_gamma   90.00
#
_symmetry.space_group_name_H-M   'P 1'
#
loop_
_entity.id
_entity.type
_entity.pdbx_description
1 polymer ?
#
loop_
_entity_poly.entity_id
_entity_poly.type
_entity_poly.pdbx_seq_one_letter_code
_entity_poly.pdbx_strand_id
1 'polypeptide(L)'
;MPYPVTPDFNQKMQALERRVLAKAVIDYTDPFLDQSIEAVVSEEANVSYPVQVADSIAEPFAKIASLDGSCTLDGTYALAPDPDEAATHQMGWWGSQLAGAGGAFSAPYPTLTVTHERRPVHTLRVTGDSKREEWPVDFTIDLYAADDTLLRTESVTGNTQVAWSMTLPTPVLDVAKQVLTITRWSHEGRQVKILEFFTSIQETYLADDLMSFNLLEESEVSQASIPIGNISANEVSLALSNKTRKFDIDNDQSPLKNLLKVNRKVRLWIGVDIDGTVEWVPLGVFWTLDDWDSPDDELQATVTARDRLELLRKGTYQSSHVLTNVSLGALAEIVLQDAGLVPSEYHIDAALYSVIVPYAWFQPVSHREALRLIAEAGLAVVYCDREGIVRMEAFDSGGLEVAMDFATGRDYFRTRTPVRPSQVINEVIVTTQPLRPAAVPEEVYRSNEPLSVGAGQTVVVTVHYNQPPVIEAAASLESPPAGVSIVGATYYGWGAEVSIYNANGSAQQVTLVINGKPLSVMNKERAVARDEQSIIENAVLRYEFPANPLVQTPAQAQPIADTLLASAKDPRRDIEIDWRGSPALLLGDRIRVKGADYHVTANEIEWAGSLRETTTARRVI
;
A
#
# COMPACT_ATOMS: atom_id res chain seq x y z
N MET A 1 19.15 -7.25 -6.84
CA MET A 1 20.43 -6.82 -6.25
C MET A 1 20.18 -6.84 -4.77
N PRO A 2 21.08 -7.45 -3.98
CA PRO A 2 20.86 -7.61 -2.54
C PRO A 2 20.73 -6.25 -1.86
N TYR A 3 20.09 -6.26 -0.69
CA TYR A 3 19.95 -5.03 0.09
C TYR A 3 21.35 -4.45 0.39
N PRO A 4 21.58 -3.16 0.13
CA PRO A 4 22.88 -2.56 0.31
C PRO A 4 23.24 -2.51 1.80
N VAL A 5 24.36 -3.13 2.16
CA VAL A 5 24.90 -3.15 3.53
C VAL A 5 26.39 -2.88 3.52
N THR A 6 26.95 -2.43 4.64
CA THR A 6 28.40 -2.20 4.74
C THR A 6 29.19 -3.52 4.67
N PRO A 7 30.47 -3.47 4.25
CA PRO A 7 31.35 -4.64 4.32
C PRO A 7 31.47 -5.21 5.74
N ASP A 8 31.48 -4.35 6.76
CA ASP A 8 31.57 -4.74 8.17
C ASP A 8 30.30 -5.47 8.63
N PHE A 9 29.12 -5.04 8.17
CA PHE A 9 27.88 -5.76 8.38
C PHE A 9 27.98 -7.21 7.87
N ASN A 10 28.41 -7.38 6.61
CA ASN A 10 28.60 -8.70 6.01
C ASN A 10 29.62 -9.55 6.78
N GLN A 11 30.75 -8.95 7.18
CA GLN A 11 31.77 -9.66 7.96
C GLN A 11 31.23 -10.15 9.30
N LYS A 12 30.47 -9.32 10.02
CA LYS A 12 29.86 -9.69 11.30
C LYS A 12 28.75 -10.72 11.13
N MET A 13 27.97 -10.65 10.05
CA MET A 13 26.95 -11.66 9.75
C MET A 13 27.55 -13.03 9.41
N GLN A 14 28.75 -13.06 8.82
CA GLN A 14 29.49 -14.29 8.50
C GLN A 14 30.35 -14.82 9.65
N ALA A 15 30.61 -14.00 10.68
CA ALA A 15 31.44 -14.39 11.82
C ALA A 15 30.94 -15.68 12.52
N LEU A 16 31.85 -16.50 13.04
CA LEU A 16 31.52 -17.76 13.73
C LEU A 16 30.57 -17.51 14.90
N GLU A 17 30.89 -16.52 15.73
CA GLU A 17 30.02 -15.97 16.75
C GLU A 17 29.53 -14.62 16.26
N ARG A 18 28.21 -14.44 16.17
CA ARG A 18 27.59 -13.18 15.75
C ARG A 18 26.46 -12.82 16.69
N ARG A 19 26.35 -11.52 16.97
CA ARG A 19 25.26 -10.96 17.75
C ARG A 19 24.31 -10.26 16.78
N VAL A 20 23.09 -10.78 16.68
CA VAL A 20 22.06 -10.22 15.79
C VAL A 20 20.99 -9.56 16.66
N LEU A 21 20.76 -8.28 16.41
CA LEU A 21 19.73 -7.49 17.09
C LEU A 21 18.45 -7.48 16.25
N ALA A 22 17.32 -7.30 16.91
CA ALA A 22 16.04 -7.09 16.26
C ALA A 22 15.35 -5.84 16.83
N LYS A 23 14.54 -5.21 15.99
CA LYS A 23 13.73 -4.06 16.35
C LYS A 23 12.39 -4.18 15.66
N ALA A 24 11.30 -4.00 16.40
CA ALA A 24 9.96 -3.80 15.86
C ALA A 24 9.46 -2.42 16.27
N VAL A 25 8.77 -1.74 15.36
CA VAL A 25 8.06 -0.49 15.65
C VAL A 25 6.60 -0.69 15.32
N ILE A 26 5.71 -0.42 16.27
CA ILE A 26 4.26 -0.57 16.11
C ILE A 26 3.60 0.79 16.31
N ASP A 27 2.83 1.21 15.30
CA ASP A 27 1.99 2.39 15.34
C ASP A 27 0.58 1.98 15.79
N TYR A 28 0.23 2.32 17.04
CA TYR A 28 -1.04 2.01 17.71
C TYR A 28 -2.16 3.02 17.44
N THR A 29 -1.84 4.15 16.81
CA THR A 29 -2.82 5.06 16.21
C THR A 29 -3.16 4.63 14.78
N ASP A 30 -4.07 5.34 14.10
CA ASP A 30 -4.40 5.05 12.70
C ASP A 30 -3.12 4.91 11.84
N PRO A 31 -3.00 3.82 11.07
CA PRO A 31 -1.76 3.48 10.35
C PRO A 31 -1.57 4.25 9.03
N PHE A 32 -2.61 4.94 8.56
CA PHE A 32 -2.61 5.68 7.30
C PHE A 32 -2.68 7.18 7.56
N LEU A 33 -3.54 7.60 8.49
CA LEU A 33 -3.74 8.95 8.99
C LEU A 33 -5.07 8.93 9.73
N ASP A 34 -5.10 9.36 10.99
CA ASP A 34 -6.28 9.24 11.86
C ASP A 34 -7.42 10.11 11.30
N GLN A 35 -8.40 9.46 10.65
CA GLN A 35 -9.55 10.13 10.03
C GLN A 35 -10.49 10.80 11.06
N SER A 36 -10.25 10.61 12.36
CA SER A 36 -10.95 11.34 13.43
C SER A 36 -10.29 12.67 13.78
N ILE A 37 -9.13 12.98 13.19
CA ILE A 37 -8.43 14.23 13.43
C ILE A 37 -9.14 15.38 12.72
N GLU A 38 -9.53 16.38 13.50
CA GLU A 38 -9.92 17.68 12.98
C GLU A 38 -8.91 18.73 13.47
N ALA A 39 -8.31 19.47 12.53
CA ALA A 39 -7.37 20.54 12.81
C ALA A 39 -8.03 21.90 12.52
N VAL A 40 -8.12 22.75 13.56
CA VAL A 40 -8.68 24.10 13.49
C VAL A 40 -7.63 25.10 13.93
N VAL A 41 -7.45 26.17 13.16
CA VAL A 41 -6.45 27.20 13.42
C VAL A 41 -7.10 28.56 13.66
N SER A 42 -6.45 29.42 14.44
CA SER A 42 -6.96 30.78 14.74
C SER A 42 -6.79 31.76 13.58
N GLU A 43 -5.88 31.46 12.65
CA GLU A 43 -5.54 32.30 11.52
C GLU A 43 -4.86 31.50 10.40
N GLU A 44 -4.95 31.97 9.16
CA GLU A 44 -4.34 31.34 7.99
C GLU A 44 -3.78 32.38 7.02
N ALA A 45 -2.63 32.06 6.42
CA ALA A 45 -2.14 32.75 5.24
C ALA A 45 -3.06 32.51 4.03
N ASN A 46 -2.82 33.22 2.92
CA ASN A 46 -3.61 33.05 1.68
C ASN A 46 -3.65 31.61 1.15
N VAL A 47 -2.58 30.85 1.39
CA VAL A 47 -2.48 29.41 1.11
C VAL A 47 -1.90 28.76 2.36
N SER A 48 -2.62 27.76 2.88
CA SER A 48 -2.32 27.07 4.13
C SER A 48 -3.12 25.77 4.15
N TYR A 49 -2.56 24.71 4.75
CA TYR A 49 -3.20 23.40 4.82
C TYR A 49 -3.15 22.85 6.25
N PRO A 50 -4.02 23.33 7.16
CA PRO A 50 -4.00 22.91 8.56
C PRO A 50 -4.17 21.40 8.79
N VAL A 51 -4.86 20.71 7.89
CA VAL A 51 -5.04 19.24 7.92
C VAL A 51 -3.70 18.49 7.84
N GLN A 52 -2.69 19.05 7.19
CA GLN A 52 -1.37 18.42 7.04
C GLN A 52 -0.58 18.35 8.37
N VAL A 53 -0.97 19.08 9.41
CA VAL A 53 -0.22 19.09 10.69
C VAL A 53 -0.28 17.79 11.48
N ALA A 54 -0.97 16.77 10.96
CA ALA A 54 -1.15 15.48 11.60
C ALA A 54 -0.96 14.30 10.63
N ASP A 55 -0.30 14.51 9.49
CA ASP A 55 -0.07 13.51 8.45
C ASP A 55 1.22 12.72 8.58
N SER A 56 1.96 12.97 9.67
CA SER A 56 3.25 12.36 9.94
C SER A 56 4.35 12.77 8.94
N ILE A 57 4.11 13.78 8.08
CA ILE A 57 5.09 14.34 7.15
C ILE A 57 5.69 15.62 7.74
N ALA A 58 6.89 15.47 8.29
CA ALA A 58 7.57 16.52 9.04
C ALA A 58 8.49 17.43 8.20
N GLU A 59 8.59 17.21 6.89
CA GLU A 59 9.38 18.03 5.99
C GLU A 59 8.50 18.63 4.89
N PRO A 60 8.63 19.94 4.58
CA PRO A 60 7.93 20.51 3.44
C PRO A 60 8.53 20.00 2.13
N PHE A 61 7.70 19.93 1.08
CA PHE A 61 8.11 19.39 -0.23
C PHE A 61 9.23 20.22 -0.89
N ALA A 62 9.27 21.51 -0.60
CA ALA A 62 10.27 22.45 -1.11
C ALA A 62 10.38 23.67 -0.19
N LYS A 63 11.33 24.56 -0.51
CA LYS A 63 11.44 25.87 0.15
C LYS A 63 10.37 26.81 -0.43
N ILE A 64 9.22 26.90 0.23
CA ILE A 64 8.06 27.64 -0.31
C ILE A 64 8.29 29.16 -0.25
N ALA A 65 7.98 29.84 -1.35
CA ALA A 65 8.08 31.28 -1.49
C ALA A 65 7.09 32.02 -0.57
N SER A 66 7.56 33.11 0.04
CA SER A 66 6.75 34.01 0.88
C SER A 66 7.04 35.47 0.54
N LEU A 67 6.06 36.35 0.71
CA LEU A 67 6.18 37.80 0.45
C LEU A 67 6.68 38.60 1.66
N ASP A 68 7.37 37.93 2.57
CA ASP A 68 7.92 38.47 3.82
C ASP A 68 9.34 39.05 3.65
N GLY A 69 9.78 39.26 2.41
CA GLY A 69 11.11 39.78 2.06
C GLY A 69 12.27 38.80 2.22
N SER A 70 12.04 37.52 2.56
CA SER A 70 13.09 36.48 2.50
C SER A 70 13.40 35.99 1.10
N CYS A 71 12.42 36.04 0.20
CA CYS A 71 12.46 35.29 -1.05
C CYS A 71 13.43 35.93 -2.05
N THR A 72 14.31 35.11 -2.63
CA THR A 72 15.22 35.49 -3.71
C THR A 72 14.79 34.81 -5.02
N LEU A 73 14.84 35.54 -6.14
CA LEU A 73 14.53 35.00 -7.48
C LEU A 73 15.74 34.25 -8.09
N ASP A 74 16.36 33.39 -7.30
CA ASP A 74 17.54 32.60 -7.68
C ASP A 74 17.21 31.15 -8.06
N GLY A 75 15.91 30.81 -8.08
CA GLY A 75 15.42 29.46 -8.38
C GLY A 75 15.43 28.49 -7.21
N THR A 76 15.80 28.93 -6.00
CA THR A 76 15.79 28.08 -4.79
C THR A 76 14.41 27.93 -4.14
N TYR A 77 13.43 28.75 -4.55
CA TYR A 77 12.08 28.76 -4.01
C TYR A 77 11.06 28.12 -4.94
N ALA A 78 10.11 27.38 -4.36
CA ALA A 78 8.93 26.85 -5.04
C ALA A 78 7.69 27.69 -4.74
N LEU A 79 6.68 27.61 -5.61
CA LEU A 79 5.36 28.17 -5.32
C LEU A 79 4.65 27.32 -4.25
N ALA A 80 3.66 27.91 -3.57
CA ALA A 80 2.78 27.14 -2.70
C ALA A 80 1.97 26.15 -3.57
N PRO A 81 1.67 24.95 -3.07
CA PRO A 81 0.94 23.96 -3.84
C PRO A 81 -0.50 24.41 -4.06
N ASP A 82 -1.10 23.98 -5.16
CA ASP A 82 -2.53 24.16 -5.38
C ASP A 82 -3.36 23.15 -4.55
N PRO A 83 -4.66 23.38 -4.30
CA PRO A 83 -5.51 22.45 -3.54
C PRO A 83 -5.48 20.99 -4.04
N ASP A 84 -5.35 20.78 -5.35
CA ASP A 84 -5.27 19.44 -5.96
C ASP A 84 -3.90 18.78 -5.72
N GLU A 85 -2.86 19.56 -5.43
CA GLU A 85 -1.50 19.08 -5.16
C GLU A 85 -1.25 18.83 -3.66
N ALA A 86 -2.11 19.36 -2.79
CA ALA A 86 -1.96 19.32 -1.33
C ALA A 86 -1.86 17.89 -0.74
N ALA A 87 -2.39 16.88 -1.44
CA ALA A 87 -2.25 15.49 -1.03
C ALA A 87 -0.82 14.93 -1.23
N THR A 88 0.00 15.56 -2.06
CA THR A 88 1.35 15.11 -2.42
C THR A 88 2.45 16.11 -2.07
N HIS A 89 2.08 17.37 -1.86
CA HIS A 89 3.01 18.47 -1.62
C HIS A 89 2.82 19.06 -0.22
N GLN A 90 3.74 18.71 0.69
CA GLN A 90 3.67 19.11 2.09
C GLN A 90 4.05 20.57 2.32
N MET A 91 3.16 21.34 2.96
CA MET A 91 3.36 22.74 3.33
C MET A 91 3.06 23.02 4.81
N GLY A 92 2.06 22.34 5.37
CA GLY A 92 1.57 22.53 6.72
C GLY A 92 0.67 23.75 6.90
N TRP A 93 0.46 24.13 8.16
CA TRP A 93 -0.26 25.33 8.55
C TRP A 93 0.66 26.55 8.50
N TRP A 94 0.25 27.58 7.74
CA TRP A 94 0.89 28.89 7.73
C TRP A 94 -0.09 29.94 8.28
N GLY A 95 0.33 30.71 9.28
CA GLY A 95 -0.52 31.77 9.85
C GLY A 95 -0.43 33.09 9.08
N SER A 96 -1.28 34.06 9.43
CA SER A 96 -1.40 35.35 8.73
C SER A 96 -0.52 36.45 9.33
N GLN A 97 -0.25 36.38 10.63
CA GLN A 97 0.54 37.36 11.37
C GLN A 97 2.03 37.23 11.09
N LEU A 98 2.71 38.37 10.94
CA LEU A 98 4.16 38.42 10.94
C LEU A 98 4.67 38.66 12.36
N ALA A 99 5.66 37.86 12.77
CA ALA A 99 6.34 38.02 14.03
C ALA A 99 7.01 39.40 14.11
N GLY A 100 6.81 40.11 15.21
CA GLY A 100 7.43 41.41 15.49
C GLY A 100 8.87 41.30 15.98
N ALA A 101 9.33 42.36 16.65
CA ALA A 101 10.70 42.48 17.16
C ALA A 101 11.12 41.24 17.97
N GLY A 102 12.26 40.64 17.61
CA GLY A 102 12.78 39.44 18.28
C GLY A 102 11.93 38.19 18.08
N GLY A 103 11.04 38.19 17.08
CA GLY A 103 10.16 37.08 16.74
C GLY A 103 8.84 37.04 17.51
N ALA A 104 8.51 38.05 18.32
CA ALA A 104 7.32 38.02 19.18
C ALA A 104 6.01 38.21 18.38
N PHE A 105 5.02 37.34 18.57
CA PHE A 105 3.67 37.55 18.04
C PHE A 105 2.86 38.47 18.95
N SER A 106 1.86 39.15 18.36
CA SER A 106 0.88 39.94 19.10
C SER A 106 -0.36 39.10 19.38
N ALA A 107 -1.11 39.44 20.43
CA ALA A 107 -2.40 38.81 20.68
C ALA A 107 -3.46 39.30 19.65
N PRO A 108 -4.38 38.44 19.20
CA PRO A 108 -4.51 37.02 19.53
C PRO A 108 -3.38 36.19 18.92
N TYR A 109 -2.78 35.30 19.71
CA TYR A 109 -1.63 34.53 19.27
C TYR A 109 -2.03 33.48 18.22
N PRO A 110 -1.13 33.12 17.29
CA PRO A 110 -1.33 31.96 16.43
C PRO A 110 -1.59 30.72 17.27
N THR A 111 -2.73 30.07 17.04
CA THR A 111 -3.18 28.91 17.78
C THR A 111 -3.64 27.81 16.82
N LEU A 112 -3.21 26.58 17.06
CA LEU A 112 -3.63 25.38 16.36
C LEU A 112 -4.29 24.42 17.36
N THR A 113 -5.50 24.01 17.06
CA THR A 113 -6.28 23.04 17.82
C THR A 113 -6.41 21.76 17.02
N VAL A 114 -6.09 20.63 17.64
CA VAL A 114 -6.30 19.31 17.07
C VAL A 114 -7.25 18.52 17.97
N THR A 115 -8.39 18.09 17.44
CA THR A 115 -9.38 17.23 18.10
C THR A 115 -9.32 15.82 17.53
N HIS A 116 -9.48 14.81 18.39
CA HIS A 116 -9.42 13.39 18.03
C HIS A 116 -10.18 12.52 19.04
N GLU A 117 -10.38 11.23 18.76
CA GLU A 117 -10.93 10.30 19.74
C GLU A 117 -10.09 10.25 21.03
N ARG A 118 -10.77 10.00 22.17
CA ARG A 118 -10.13 9.95 23.50
C ARG A 118 -9.00 8.92 23.52
N ARG A 119 -7.80 9.35 23.91
CA ARG A 119 -6.62 8.49 23.95
C ARG A 119 -5.55 9.03 24.89
N PRO A 120 -4.62 8.18 25.35
CA PRO A 120 -3.46 8.63 26.10
C PRO A 120 -2.47 9.40 25.21
N VAL A 121 -1.87 10.47 25.72
CA VAL A 121 -0.77 11.21 25.09
C VAL A 121 0.51 10.92 25.86
N HIS A 122 1.53 10.43 25.14
CA HIS A 122 2.84 10.04 25.68
C HIS A 122 3.94 11.02 25.33
N THR A 123 3.84 11.63 24.17
CA THR A 123 4.84 12.50 23.61
C THR A 123 4.13 13.72 23.06
N LEU A 124 4.77 14.88 23.18
CA LEU A 124 4.36 16.11 22.51
C LEU A 124 5.37 16.39 21.41
N ARG A 125 4.88 16.90 20.28
CA ARG A 125 5.71 17.25 19.13
C ARG A 125 5.24 18.55 18.52
N VAL A 126 6.18 19.39 18.11
CA VAL A 126 5.91 20.56 17.27
C VAL A 126 7.04 20.70 16.26
N THR A 127 6.71 20.66 14.97
CA THR A 127 7.69 20.74 13.89
C THR A 127 7.46 22.00 13.05
N GLY A 128 8.52 22.81 12.92
CA GLY A 128 8.58 23.98 12.05
C GLY A 128 8.98 23.65 10.61
N ASP A 129 9.43 24.66 9.87
CA ASP A 129 9.85 24.53 8.46
C ASP A 129 11.36 24.25 8.37
N SER A 130 11.71 23.02 7.99
CA SER A 130 13.10 22.58 7.89
C SER A 130 13.85 23.14 6.68
N LYS A 131 13.17 23.47 5.57
CA LYS A 131 13.82 24.01 4.36
C LYS A 131 14.09 25.52 4.49
N ARG A 132 13.32 26.19 5.35
CA ARG A 132 13.50 27.61 5.70
C ARG A 132 14.26 27.82 7.00
N GLU A 133 14.56 26.74 7.74
CA GLU A 133 15.20 26.77 9.05
C GLU A 133 14.41 27.67 10.03
N GLU A 134 13.09 27.50 10.08
CA GLU A 134 12.21 28.30 10.93
C GLU A 134 11.47 27.42 11.95
N TRP A 135 11.35 27.88 13.21
CA TRP A 135 10.75 27.11 14.30
C TRP A 135 10.04 27.98 15.36
N PRO A 136 9.10 27.40 16.14
CA PRO A 136 8.50 28.06 17.28
C PRO A 136 9.50 28.11 18.43
N VAL A 137 9.66 29.28 19.05
CA VAL A 137 10.62 29.48 20.14
C VAL A 137 9.95 29.45 21.50
N ASP A 138 8.86 30.21 21.65
CA ASP A 138 8.05 30.21 22.87
C ASP A 138 6.63 29.81 22.50
N PHE A 139 6.11 28.77 23.15
CA PHE A 139 4.79 28.23 22.88
C PHE A 139 4.26 27.41 24.07
N THR A 140 2.95 27.22 24.11
CA THR A 140 2.27 26.34 25.07
C THR A 140 1.50 25.24 24.35
N ILE A 141 1.43 24.07 24.96
CA ILE A 141 0.61 22.93 24.52
C ILE A 141 -0.34 22.57 25.65
N ASP A 142 -1.63 22.76 25.42
CA ASP A 142 -2.68 22.42 26.36
C ASP A 142 -3.40 21.14 25.91
N LEU A 143 -3.54 20.17 26.81
CA LEU A 143 -4.24 18.90 26.58
C LEU A 143 -5.56 18.92 27.34
N TYR A 144 -6.65 18.58 26.67
CA TYR A 144 -8.00 18.60 27.21
C TYR A 144 -8.70 17.26 27.05
N ALA A 145 -9.59 16.95 28.00
CA ALA A 145 -10.56 15.87 27.89
C ALA A 145 -11.69 16.24 26.93
N ALA A 146 -12.56 15.27 26.61
CA ALA A 146 -13.68 15.46 25.70
C ALA A 146 -14.77 16.43 26.18
N ASP A 147 -14.78 16.77 27.47
CA ASP A 147 -15.68 17.77 28.07
C ASP A 147 -15.01 19.15 28.24
N ASP A 148 -13.91 19.39 27.52
CA ASP A 148 -13.07 20.58 27.60
C ASP A 148 -12.39 20.83 28.96
N THR A 149 -12.34 19.82 29.84
CA THR A 149 -11.52 19.89 31.05
C THR A 149 -10.05 19.90 30.69
N LEU A 150 -9.30 20.91 31.14
CA LEU A 150 -7.84 20.97 30.97
C LEU A 150 -7.16 19.88 31.82
N LEU A 151 -6.48 18.97 31.14
CA LEU A 151 -5.76 17.85 31.76
C LEU A 151 -4.29 18.19 32.05
N ARG A 152 -3.64 18.93 31.13
CA ARG A 152 -2.23 19.31 31.27
C ARG A 152 -1.92 20.55 30.44
N THR A 153 -0.99 21.36 30.92
CA THR A 153 -0.34 22.44 30.15
C THR A 153 1.15 22.18 30.13
N GLU A 154 1.76 22.32 28.96
CA GLU A 154 3.21 22.37 28.81
C GLU A 154 3.66 23.68 28.21
N SER A 155 4.65 24.32 28.83
CA SER A 155 5.17 25.62 28.41
C SER A 155 6.63 25.49 28.00
N VAL A 156 6.91 25.80 26.75
CA VAL A 156 8.24 25.77 26.17
C VAL A 156 8.72 27.20 25.94
N THR A 157 9.95 27.49 26.37
CA THR A 157 10.59 28.80 26.18
C THR A 157 12.00 28.62 25.66
N GLY A 158 12.41 29.47 24.72
CA GLY A 158 13.77 29.45 24.17
C GLY A 158 14.08 28.22 23.32
N ASN A 159 13.09 27.59 22.69
CA ASN A 159 13.34 26.45 21.80
C ASN A 159 14.24 26.84 20.61
N THR A 160 15.22 25.99 20.31
CA THR A 160 16.19 26.19 19.22
C THR A 160 16.08 25.12 18.12
N GLN A 161 15.11 24.21 18.24
CA GLN A 161 14.96 23.07 17.34
C GLN A 161 13.79 23.27 16.38
N VAL A 162 14.00 22.96 15.10
CA VAL A 162 12.92 22.88 14.10
C VAL A 162 11.90 21.82 14.48
N ALA A 163 12.35 20.61 14.78
CA ALA A 163 11.51 19.53 15.28
C ALA A 163 11.69 19.40 16.78
N TRP A 164 10.84 20.08 17.56
CA TRP A 164 10.81 19.92 19.01
C TRP A 164 9.98 18.70 19.38
N SER A 165 10.45 17.93 20.37
CA SER A 165 9.69 16.83 20.95
C SER A 165 9.99 16.67 22.43
N MET A 166 9.01 16.16 23.18
CA MET A 166 9.15 15.86 24.60
C MET A 166 8.35 14.61 24.96
N THR A 167 9.02 13.65 25.59
CA THR A 167 8.35 12.51 26.22
C THR A 167 7.81 12.92 27.59
N LEU A 168 6.53 12.68 27.83
CA LEU A 168 5.88 12.99 29.10
C LEU A 168 6.34 11.99 30.17
N PRO A 169 6.70 12.45 31.39
CA PRO A 169 7.11 11.54 32.47
C PRO A 169 6.03 10.53 32.87
N THR A 170 4.76 10.88 32.66
CA THR A 170 3.61 10.01 32.83
C THR A 170 2.63 10.33 31.71
N PRO A 171 2.06 9.32 31.04
CA PRO A 171 1.07 9.55 29.99
C PRO A 171 -0.14 10.30 30.53
N VAL A 172 -0.67 11.24 29.75
CA VAL A 172 -1.93 11.92 30.07
C VAL A 172 -3.06 11.15 29.42
N LEU A 173 -3.92 10.53 30.21
CA LEU A 173 -5.02 9.69 29.74
C LEU A 173 -6.20 10.54 29.24
N ASP A 174 -7.09 9.94 28.44
CA ASP A 174 -8.36 10.52 28.00
C ASP A 174 -8.30 11.89 27.28
N VAL A 175 -7.16 12.22 26.65
CA VAL A 175 -7.03 13.44 25.85
C VAL A 175 -7.87 13.29 24.59
N ALA A 176 -8.70 14.30 24.32
CA ALA A 176 -9.52 14.40 23.12
C ALA A 176 -9.23 15.68 22.29
N LYS A 177 -8.50 16.63 22.88
CA LYS A 177 -8.15 17.90 22.23
C LYS A 177 -6.79 18.39 22.68
N GLN A 178 -6.00 18.90 21.75
CA GLN A 178 -4.68 19.49 21.96
C GLN A 178 -4.66 20.90 21.38
N VAL A 179 -4.16 21.89 22.10
CA VAL A 179 -4.10 23.28 21.67
C VAL A 179 -2.67 23.78 21.76
N LEU A 180 -2.06 24.07 20.62
CA LEU A 180 -0.77 24.75 20.50
C LEU A 180 -1.01 26.25 20.41
N THR A 181 -0.40 27.03 21.31
CA THR A 181 -0.41 28.50 21.24
C THR A 181 1.02 29.02 21.14
N ILE A 182 1.33 29.79 20.10
CA ILE A 182 2.71 30.21 19.79
C ILE A 182 2.85 31.70 20.06
N THR A 183 3.74 32.07 20.97
CA THR A 183 3.94 33.47 21.37
C THR A 183 5.22 34.07 20.77
N ARG A 184 6.19 33.24 20.38
CA ARG A 184 7.41 33.71 19.72
C ARG A 184 7.93 32.75 18.66
N TRP A 185 8.31 33.31 17.52
CA TRP A 185 8.92 32.62 16.40
C TRP A 185 10.44 32.83 16.36
N SER A 186 11.13 31.97 15.62
CA SER A 186 12.59 32.00 15.45
C SER A 186 13.11 33.25 14.74
N HIS A 187 12.30 33.84 13.87
CA HIS A 187 12.69 34.92 12.98
C HIS A 187 11.67 36.06 13.01
N GLU A 188 12.18 37.29 13.14
CA GLU A 188 11.39 38.52 12.99
C GLU A 188 10.91 38.70 11.55
N GLY A 189 9.70 39.23 11.40
CA GLY A 189 9.04 39.45 10.11
C GLY A 189 8.53 38.19 9.43
N ARG A 190 8.53 37.03 10.10
CA ARG A 190 8.05 35.76 9.55
C ARG A 190 6.74 35.33 10.19
N GLN A 191 5.91 34.65 9.40
CA GLN A 191 4.71 33.97 9.90
C GLN A 191 5.03 32.58 10.44
N VAL A 192 4.16 32.09 11.32
CA VAL A 192 4.19 30.71 11.82
C VAL A 192 4.09 29.72 10.65
N LYS A 193 4.85 28.62 10.74
CA LYS A 193 4.83 27.50 9.80
C LYS A 193 4.92 26.20 10.59
N ILE A 194 3.80 25.51 10.78
CA ILE A 194 3.78 24.22 11.49
C ILE A 194 3.53 23.10 10.49
N LEU A 195 4.46 22.16 10.44
CA LEU A 195 4.41 20.99 9.56
C LEU A 195 3.81 19.79 10.28
N GLU A 196 4.06 19.64 11.58
CA GLU A 196 3.55 18.51 12.37
C GLU A 196 3.33 18.94 13.83
N PHE A 197 2.15 18.69 14.38
CA PHE A 197 1.79 18.94 15.78
C PHE A 197 1.19 17.70 16.47
N PHE A 198 0.79 16.69 15.71
CA PHE A 198 0.18 15.50 16.29
C PHE A 198 1.21 14.45 16.71
N THR A 199 0.86 13.63 17.69
CA THR A 199 1.68 12.48 18.10
C THR A 199 0.91 11.18 17.89
N SER A 200 1.37 10.41 16.89
CA SER A 200 1.03 8.99 16.78
C SER A 200 1.53 8.24 18.01
N ILE A 201 0.74 7.32 18.55
CA ILE A 201 1.22 6.42 19.61
C ILE A 201 2.03 5.34 18.93
N GLN A 202 3.34 5.49 18.97
CA GLN A 202 4.31 4.57 18.39
C GLN A 202 5.17 4.00 19.51
N GLU A 203 5.29 2.68 19.58
CA GLU A 203 6.24 2.03 20.48
C GLU A 203 7.33 1.31 19.68
N THR A 204 8.57 1.40 20.19
CA THR A 204 9.72 0.65 19.67
C THR A 204 10.06 -0.48 20.62
N TYR A 205 10.10 -1.70 20.10
CA TYR A 205 10.45 -2.91 20.82
C TYR A 205 11.83 -3.38 20.38
N LEU A 206 12.77 -3.41 21.32
CA LEU A 206 14.13 -3.95 21.14
C LEU A 206 14.22 -5.31 21.84
N ALA A 207 15.41 -5.94 21.85
CA ALA A 207 15.60 -7.31 22.33
C ALA A 207 15.14 -7.61 23.78
N ASP A 208 14.94 -6.59 24.63
CA ASP A 208 14.39 -6.78 25.98
C ASP A 208 12.85 -6.92 26.01
N ASP A 209 12.18 -6.37 24.99
CA ASP A 209 10.72 -6.33 24.87
C ASP A 209 10.18 -7.11 23.65
N LEU A 210 10.98 -7.31 22.62
CA LEU A 210 10.71 -8.20 21.49
C LEU A 210 11.33 -9.56 21.81
N MET A 211 10.49 -10.56 22.07
CA MET A 211 10.93 -11.90 22.46
C MET A 211 11.30 -12.75 21.25
N SER A 212 10.46 -12.70 20.22
CA SER A 212 10.71 -13.37 18.95
C SER A 212 9.87 -12.78 17.82
N PHE A 213 10.26 -13.12 16.59
CA PHE A 213 9.39 -13.03 15.43
C PHE A 213 9.64 -14.19 14.45
N ASN A 214 8.63 -14.51 13.66
CA ASN A 214 8.75 -15.30 12.43
C ASN A 214 8.19 -14.47 11.29
N LEU A 215 9.00 -14.24 10.24
CA LEU A 215 8.63 -13.54 9.02
C LEU A 215 8.68 -14.53 7.85
N LEU A 216 7.57 -14.66 7.13
CA LEU A 216 7.50 -15.30 5.83
C LEU A 216 7.37 -14.22 4.75
N GLU A 217 8.37 -14.10 3.89
CA GLU A 217 8.28 -13.33 2.64
C GLU A 217 8.32 -14.28 1.44
N GLU A 218 7.40 -14.12 0.48
CA GLU A 218 7.34 -14.96 -0.72
C GLU A 218 6.82 -14.20 -1.94
N SER A 219 7.49 -14.35 -3.08
CA SER A 219 7.02 -13.81 -4.37
C SER A 219 6.09 -14.78 -5.09
N GLU A 220 6.03 -16.03 -4.61
CA GLU A 220 5.25 -17.10 -5.19
C GLU A 220 4.81 -18.09 -4.11
N VAL A 221 3.57 -18.57 -4.19
CA VAL A 221 3.05 -19.54 -3.22
C VAL A 221 3.68 -20.90 -3.44
N SER A 222 4.44 -21.39 -2.46
CA SER A 222 5.21 -22.65 -2.51
C SER A 222 4.41 -23.93 -2.83
N GLN A 223 3.09 -23.91 -2.64
CA GLN A 223 2.18 -25.03 -2.90
C GLN A 223 1.47 -24.97 -4.27
N ALA A 224 1.57 -23.85 -5.00
CA ALA A 224 0.96 -23.74 -6.31
C ALA A 224 1.71 -24.58 -7.35
N SER A 225 0.98 -25.22 -8.27
CA SER A 225 1.57 -25.98 -9.37
C SER A 225 2.34 -25.08 -10.35
N ILE A 226 1.90 -23.83 -10.49
CA ILE A 226 2.44 -22.83 -11.41
C ILE A 226 2.80 -21.57 -10.65
N PRO A 227 3.97 -20.97 -10.92
CA PRO A 227 4.44 -19.80 -10.18
C PRO A 227 3.87 -18.45 -10.65
N ILE A 228 3.38 -18.38 -11.88
CA ILE A 228 3.06 -17.11 -12.54
C ILE A 228 1.70 -16.59 -12.09
N GLY A 229 1.66 -15.31 -11.73
CA GLY A 229 0.45 -14.61 -11.34
C GLY A 229 -0.12 -15.00 -9.98
N ASN A 230 0.56 -15.84 -9.18
CA ASN A 230 0.19 -15.98 -7.78
C ASN A 230 0.62 -14.74 -7.01
N ILE A 231 -0.23 -14.30 -6.09
CA ILE A 231 0.07 -13.18 -5.20
C ILE A 231 -0.13 -13.68 -3.77
N SER A 232 0.96 -13.72 -3.01
CA SER A 232 0.91 -13.92 -1.56
C SER A 232 1.00 -12.57 -0.85
N ALA A 233 0.71 -12.56 0.44
CA ALA A 233 1.00 -11.43 1.31
C ALA A 233 2.03 -11.91 2.33
N ASN A 234 3.16 -11.22 2.42
CA ASN A 234 4.17 -11.51 3.41
C ASN A 234 3.55 -11.40 4.81
N GLU A 235 3.88 -12.34 5.70
CA GLU A 235 3.28 -12.46 7.01
C GLU A 235 4.36 -12.42 8.08
N VAL A 236 4.10 -11.68 9.16
CA VAL A 236 4.94 -11.67 10.35
C VAL A 236 4.11 -11.99 11.58
N SER A 237 4.61 -12.92 12.39
CA SER A 237 4.12 -13.17 13.74
C SER A 237 5.13 -12.61 14.74
N LEU A 238 4.66 -11.71 15.60
CA LEU A 238 5.47 -11.09 16.65
C LEU A 238 5.09 -11.65 18.01
N ALA A 239 6.08 -11.71 18.89
CA ALA A 239 5.90 -12.12 20.27
C ALA A 239 6.60 -11.11 21.19
N LEU A 240 5.82 -10.38 21.98
CA LEU A 240 6.24 -9.21 22.77
C LEU A 240 6.15 -9.47 24.27
N SER A 241 7.05 -8.87 25.05
CA SER A 241 7.03 -8.87 26.51
C SER A 241 5.75 -8.24 27.04
N ASN A 242 5.00 -8.99 27.85
CA ASN A 242 3.84 -8.50 28.57
C ASN A 242 4.03 -8.52 30.10
N LYS A 243 5.29 -8.38 30.58
CA LYS A 243 5.63 -8.36 32.01
C LYS A 243 4.85 -7.30 32.81
N THR A 244 4.50 -6.19 32.17
CA THR A 244 3.76 -5.07 32.76
C THR A 244 2.25 -5.16 32.56
N ARG A 245 1.75 -6.23 31.92
CA ARG A 245 0.33 -6.39 31.57
C ARG A 245 -0.23 -5.27 30.69
N LYS A 246 0.61 -4.65 29.85
CA LYS A 246 0.19 -3.55 28.97
C LYS A 246 -0.63 -4.03 27.77
N PHE A 247 -0.56 -5.30 27.42
CA PHE A 247 -1.37 -5.90 26.36
C PHE A 247 -2.68 -6.51 26.86
N ASP A 248 -2.90 -6.53 28.18
CA ASP A 248 -4.13 -7.03 28.78
C ASP A 248 -5.28 -6.05 28.52
N ILE A 249 -6.33 -6.53 27.86
CA ILE A 249 -7.52 -5.73 27.53
C ILE A 249 -8.23 -5.26 28.82
N ASP A 250 -8.21 -6.09 29.86
CA ASP A 250 -8.82 -5.81 31.16
C ASP A 250 -7.98 -4.90 32.06
N ASN A 251 -6.74 -4.57 31.67
CA ASN A 251 -5.93 -3.63 32.42
C ASN A 251 -6.37 -2.18 32.14
N ASP A 252 -7.23 -1.65 33.01
CA ASP A 252 -7.69 -0.25 32.99
C ASP A 252 -6.58 0.80 33.05
N GLN A 253 -5.37 0.43 33.50
CA GLN A 253 -4.21 1.31 33.58
C GLN A 253 -3.24 1.10 32.40
N SER A 254 -3.60 0.27 31.42
CA SER A 254 -2.75 0.02 30.27
C SER A 254 -2.58 1.29 29.42
N PRO A 255 -1.34 1.63 29.01
CA PRO A 255 -1.11 2.69 28.04
C PRO A 255 -1.67 2.35 26.64
N LEU A 256 -1.97 1.10 26.36
CA LEU A 256 -2.53 0.62 25.09
C LEU A 256 -4.02 0.28 25.17
N LYS A 257 -4.70 0.69 26.26
CA LYS A 257 -6.15 0.48 26.45
C LYS A 257 -6.92 0.96 25.21
N ASN A 258 -7.76 0.09 24.63
CA ASN A 258 -8.56 0.33 23.42
C ASN A 258 -7.75 0.59 22.13
N LEU A 259 -6.43 0.42 22.14
CA LEU A 259 -5.56 0.67 20.98
C LEU A 259 -5.07 -0.60 20.28
N LEU A 260 -5.22 -1.75 20.94
CA LEU A 260 -4.99 -3.10 20.39
C LEU A 260 -6.08 -3.45 19.36
N LYS A 261 -5.99 -2.83 18.19
CA LYS A 261 -6.91 -3.03 17.09
C LYS A 261 -6.21 -3.77 15.94
N VAL A 262 -7.00 -4.28 15.02
CA VAL A 262 -6.53 -4.61 13.67
C VAL A 262 -6.11 -3.31 12.96
N ASN A 263 -5.39 -3.45 11.86
CA ASN A 263 -4.90 -2.36 11.04
C ASN A 263 -3.94 -1.43 11.82
N ARG A 264 -2.97 -2.00 12.55
CA ARG A 264 -1.84 -1.26 13.15
C ARG A 264 -0.57 -1.49 12.36
N LYS A 265 0.13 -0.42 12.00
CA LYS A 265 1.33 -0.51 11.16
C LYS A 265 2.47 -1.08 11.99
N VAL A 266 3.14 -2.08 11.45
CA VAL A 266 4.27 -2.79 12.04
C VAL A 266 5.44 -2.67 11.09
N ARG A 267 6.60 -2.27 11.60
CA ARG A 267 7.86 -2.26 10.85
C ARG A 267 8.90 -3.06 11.60
N LEU A 268 9.69 -3.85 10.86
CA LEU A 268 10.63 -4.79 11.44
C LEU A 268 12.04 -4.58 10.87
N TRP A 269 13.07 -4.75 11.70
CA TRP A 269 14.48 -4.68 11.28
C TRP A 269 15.33 -5.73 11.98
N ILE A 270 16.36 -6.19 11.27
CA ILE A 270 17.53 -6.89 11.84
C ILE A 270 18.69 -5.89 11.91
N GLY A 271 19.47 -5.93 12.97
CA GLY A 271 20.62 -5.04 13.14
C GLY A 271 21.88 -5.75 13.58
N VAL A 272 23.02 -5.14 13.24
CA VAL A 272 24.34 -5.54 13.71
C VAL A 272 25.04 -4.33 14.31
N ASP A 273 25.59 -4.49 15.51
CA ASP A 273 26.44 -3.48 16.13
C ASP A 273 27.78 -3.41 15.39
N ILE A 274 28.17 -2.24 14.94
CA ILE A 274 29.44 -1.88 14.30
C ILE A 274 30.01 -0.72 15.11
N ASP A 275 31.06 -1.01 15.88
CA ASP A 275 31.77 -0.06 16.75
C ASP A 275 30.85 0.81 17.63
N GLY A 276 29.82 0.20 18.21
CA GLY A 276 28.87 0.86 19.12
C GLY A 276 27.70 1.56 18.43
N THR A 277 27.62 1.51 17.09
CA THR A 277 26.45 1.96 16.31
C THR A 277 25.78 0.76 15.65
N VAL A 278 24.46 0.69 15.66
CA VAL A 278 23.74 -0.42 15.01
C VAL A 278 23.37 -0.04 13.58
N GLU A 279 23.88 -0.79 12.61
CA GLU A 279 23.39 -0.76 11.23
C GLU A 279 22.13 -1.64 11.14
N TRP A 280 21.01 -1.05 10.73
CA TRP A 280 19.71 -1.71 10.65
C TRP A 280 19.33 -2.00 9.19
N VAL A 281 18.87 -3.22 8.93
CA VAL A 281 18.30 -3.65 7.66
C VAL A 281 16.80 -3.90 7.84
N PRO A 282 15.91 -3.24 7.08
CA PRO A 282 14.48 -3.43 7.17
C PRO A 282 14.11 -4.85 6.70
N LEU A 283 13.04 -5.36 7.29
CA LEU A 283 12.43 -6.66 7.00
C LEU A 283 11.00 -6.54 6.45
N GLY A 284 10.42 -5.34 6.43
CA GLY A 284 9.10 -5.13 5.86
C GLY A 284 8.23 -4.14 6.62
N VAL A 285 7.13 -3.77 5.95
CA VAL A 285 6.03 -2.96 6.48
C VAL A 285 4.76 -3.80 6.43
N PHE A 286 4.13 -3.97 7.58
CA PHE A 286 2.97 -4.85 7.77
C PHE A 286 1.85 -4.12 8.52
N TRP A 287 0.66 -4.70 8.50
CA TRP A 287 -0.53 -4.25 9.21
C TRP A 287 -1.16 -5.41 9.98
N THR A 288 -1.45 -5.21 11.26
CA THR A 288 -2.12 -6.23 12.08
C THR A 288 -3.47 -6.60 11.46
N LEU A 289 -3.80 -7.89 11.45
CA LEU A 289 -5.05 -8.38 10.82
C LEU A 289 -6.01 -9.01 11.79
N ASP A 290 -5.45 -9.64 12.81
CA ASP A 290 -6.15 -10.46 13.78
C ASP A 290 -6.10 -9.81 15.15
N ASP A 291 -6.83 -10.41 16.07
CA ASP A 291 -6.84 -10.00 17.46
C ASP A 291 -5.47 -10.19 18.10
N TRP A 292 -5.15 -9.30 19.03
CA TRP A 292 -4.01 -9.46 19.91
C TRP A 292 -4.29 -10.59 20.89
N ASP A 293 -3.38 -11.55 20.99
CA ASP A 293 -3.48 -12.62 21.97
C ASP A 293 -2.55 -12.34 23.14
N SER A 294 -3.12 -12.23 24.34
CA SER A 294 -2.41 -11.90 25.58
C SER A 294 -2.99 -12.72 26.74
N PRO A 295 -2.62 -14.02 26.86
CA PRO A 295 -3.14 -14.90 27.89
C PRO A 295 -2.76 -14.45 29.31
N ASP A 296 -3.68 -14.59 30.27
CA ASP A 296 -3.48 -14.19 31.68
C ASP A 296 -2.36 -14.96 32.41
N ASP A 297 -2.05 -16.18 31.94
CA ASP A 297 -1.05 -17.09 32.49
C ASP A 297 0.31 -17.01 31.78
N GLU A 298 0.43 -16.16 30.75
CA GLU A 298 1.67 -15.91 30.03
C GLU A 298 2.17 -14.47 30.24
N LEU A 299 3.50 -14.28 30.15
CA LEU A 299 4.12 -12.95 30.21
C LEU A 299 4.45 -12.42 28.81
N GLN A 300 3.68 -12.86 27.82
CA GLN A 300 3.88 -12.56 26.42
C GLN A 300 2.55 -12.21 25.75
N ALA A 301 2.60 -11.29 24.80
CA ALA A 301 1.51 -11.02 23.87
C ALA A 301 1.98 -11.34 22.45
N THR A 302 1.08 -11.89 21.64
CA THR A 302 1.36 -12.22 20.24
C THR A 302 0.40 -11.50 19.30
N VAL A 303 0.90 -11.21 18.11
CA VAL A 303 0.10 -10.59 17.04
C VAL A 303 0.65 -10.99 15.68
N THR A 304 -0.26 -11.19 14.73
CA THR A 304 0.07 -11.44 13.32
C THR A 304 -0.27 -10.21 12.48
N ALA A 305 0.64 -9.88 11.56
CA ALA A 305 0.48 -8.79 10.62
C ALA A 305 0.87 -9.26 9.20
N ARG A 306 0.24 -8.67 8.18
CA ARG A 306 0.62 -8.90 6.77
C ARG A 306 0.89 -7.61 6.03
N ASP A 307 1.61 -7.73 4.94
CA ASP A 307 1.95 -6.61 4.09
C ASP A 307 0.74 -5.98 3.38
N ARG A 308 1.04 -4.98 2.53
CA ARG A 308 0.06 -4.20 1.78
C ARG A 308 -0.80 -5.02 0.83
N LEU A 309 -0.35 -6.19 0.37
CA LEU A 309 -1.12 -7.04 -0.54
C LEU A 309 -2.37 -7.61 0.15
N GLU A 310 -2.35 -7.78 1.47
CA GLU A 310 -3.56 -8.15 2.21
C GLU A 310 -4.59 -7.01 2.25
N LEU A 311 -4.15 -5.75 2.30
CA LEU A 311 -5.07 -4.61 2.23
C LEU A 311 -5.72 -4.51 0.85
N LEU A 312 -4.94 -4.73 -0.21
CA LEU A 312 -5.43 -4.79 -1.59
C LEU A 312 -6.40 -5.96 -1.83
N ARG A 313 -6.35 -7.01 -1.00
CA ARG A 313 -7.35 -8.09 -1.01
C ARG A 313 -8.70 -7.66 -0.44
N LYS A 314 -8.71 -6.73 0.52
CA LYS A 314 -9.92 -6.24 1.20
C LYS A 314 -10.62 -5.13 0.39
N GLY A 315 -9.87 -4.38 -0.42
CA GLY A 315 -10.42 -3.39 -1.35
C GLY A 315 -11.22 -4.01 -2.49
N THR A 316 -12.06 -3.21 -3.15
CA THR A 316 -12.80 -3.60 -4.36
C THR A 316 -12.44 -2.67 -5.51
N TYR A 317 -12.04 -3.26 -6.64
CA TYR A 317 -11.79 -2.62 -7.92
C TYR A 317 -12.88 -3.00 -8.91
N GLN A 318 -13.32 -2.03 -9.71
CA GLN A 318 -14.16 -2.26 -10.89
C GLN A 318 -13.84 -1.26 -11.98
N SER A 319 -13.96 -1.67 -13.25
CA SER A 319 -13.75 -0.74 -14.36
C SER A 319 -15.01 0.07 -14.64
N SER A 320 -14.93 1.38 -14.46
CA SER A 320 -16.00 2.32 -14.83
C SER A 320 -16.27 2.31 -16.34
N HIS A 321 -15.23 2.26 -17.16
CA HIS A 321 -15.35 2.18 -18.62
C HIS A 321 -14.51 1.02 -19.17
N VAL A 322 -14.87 0.55 -20.37
CA VAL A 322 -14.01 -0.38 -21.11
C VAL A 322 -12.81 0.39 -21.63
N LEU A 323 -11.61 -0.01 -21.22
CA LEU A 323 -10.36 0.56 -21.71
C LEU A 323 -9.97 -0.14 -23.00
N THR A 324 -9.50 0.62 -23.99
CA THR A 324 -9.14 0.08 -25.31
C THR A 324 -7.66 0.28 -25.59
N ASN A 325 -7.00 -0.76 -26.12
CA ASN A 325 -5.57 -0.78 -26.44
C ASN A 325 -4.69 -0.26 -25.27
N VAL A 326 -5.04 -0.64 -24.04
CA VAL A 326 -4.30 -0.27 -22.84
C VAL A 326 -3.18 -1.27 -22.59
N SER A 327 -2.03 -0.80 -22.14
CA SER A 327 -0.95 -1.70 -21.72
C SER A 327 -1.23 -2.32 -20.36
N LEU A 328 -0.68 -3.52 -20.09
CA LEU A 328 -0.78 -4.14 -18.76
C LEU A 328 -0.16 -3.27 -17.67
N GLY A 329 0.94 -2.57 -17.99
CA GLY A 329 1.58 -1.62 -17.07
C GLY A 329 0.65 -0.48 -16.67
N ALA A 330 0.07 0.23 -17.65
CA ALA A 330 -0.88 1.30 -17.39
C ALA A 330 -2.14 0.80 -16.67
N LEU A 331 -2.58 -0.42 -16.98
CA LEU A 331 -3.72 -1.04 -16.30
C LEU A 331 -3.43 -1.32 -14.82
N ALA A 332 -2.21 -1.76 -14.48
CA ALA A 332 -1.79 -1.95 -13.10
C ALA A 332 -1.73 -0.62 -12.33
N GLU A 333 -1.23 0.46 -12.94
CA GLU A 333 -1.23 1.81 -12.34
C GLU A 333 -2.65 2.24 -11.98
N ILE A 334 -3.61 2.08 -12.89
CA ILE A 334 -5.02 2.43 -12.65
C ILE A 334 -5.57 1.67 -11.44
N VAL A 335 -5.29 0.37 -11.33
CA VAL A 335 -5.74 -0.47 -10.20
C VAL A 335 -5.11 -0.01 -8.88
N LEU A 336 -3.79 0.26 -8.88
CA LEU A 336 -3.07 0.67 -7.66
C LEU A 336 -3.48 2.07 -7.20
N GLN A 337 -3.68 3.00 -8.12
CA GLN A 337 -4.14 4.36 -7.82
C GLN A 337 -5.60 4.38 -7.34
N ASP A 338 -6.47 3.53 -7.90
CA ASP A 338 -7.84 3.34 -7.39
C ASP A 338 -7.86 2.78 -5.95
N ALA A 339 -6.86 1.97 -5.59
CA ALA A 339 -6.65 1.52 -4.21
C ALA A 339 -6.08 2.60 -3.28
N GLY A 340 -5.83 3.81 -3.78
CA GLY A 340 -5.29 4.94 -3.02
C GLY A 340 -3.77 4.98 -2.87
N LEU A 341 -3.02 4.13 -3.60
CA LEU A 341 -1.56 4.16 -3.56
C LEU A 341 -1.01 5.28 -4.44
N VAL A 342 0.01 5.98 -3.94
CA VAL A 342 0.74 7.01 -4.71
C VAL A 342 1.91 6.39 -5.50
N PRO A 343 2.45 7.07 -6.54
CA PRO A 343 3.52 6.50 -7.37
C PRO A 343 4.80 6.07 -6.63
N SER A 344 5.09 6.61 -5.44
CA SER A 344 6.21 6.16 -4.62
C SER A 344 5.96 4.84 -3.87
N GLU A 345 4.74 4.31 -3.92
CA GLU A 345 4.29 3.12 -3.19
C GLU A 345 4.17 1.87 -4.06
N TYR A 346 4.45 1.98 -5.36
CA TYR A 346 4.52 0.86 -6.27
C TYR A 346 5.61 1.03 -7.32
N HIS A 347 6.02 -0.08 -7.92
CA HIS A 347 6.93 -0.11 -9.04
C HIS A 347 6.48 -1.19 -10.04
N ILE A 348 6.35 -0.80 -11.30
CA ILE A 348 5.89 -1.67 -12.39
C ILE A 348 7.00 -1.74 -13.43
N ASP A 349 7.41 -2.95 -13.79
CA ASP A 349 8.43 -3.19 -14.80
C ASP A 349 8.04 -2.62 -16.17
N ALA A 350 8.98 -1.92 -16.81
CA ALA A 350 8.82 -1.33 -18.13
C ALA A 350 8.36 -2.33 -19.20
N ALA A 351 8.69 -3.62 -19.06
CA ALA A 351 8.26 -4.67 -19.97
C ALA A 351 6.72 -4.78 -20.08
N LEU A 352 6.00 -4.52 -19.00
CA LEU A 352 4.53 -4.61 -18.95
C LEU A 352 3.82 -3.53 -19.77
N TYR A 353 4.49 -2.39 -20.04
CA TYR A 353 3.93 -1.33 -20.88
C TYR A 353 3.93 -1.69 -22.37
N SER A 354 4.69 -2.71 -22.76
CA SER A 354 4.75 -3.21 -24.14
C SER A 354 3.66 -4.25 -24.45
N VAL A 355 2.99 -4.78 -23.43
CA VAL A 355 1.92 -5.78 -23.60
C VAL A 355 0.57 -5.07 -23.69
N ILE A 356 0.06 -4.92 -24.92
CA ILE A 356 -1.19 -4.20 -25.19
C ILE A 356 -2.40 -5.14 -25.18
N VAL A 357 -3.41 -4.79 -24.38
CA VAL A 357 -4.71 -5.48 -24.31
C VAL A 357 -5.74 -4.70 -25.14
N PRO A 358 -6.36 -5.32 -26.17
CA PRO A 358 -7.32 -4.63 -27.04
C PRO A 358 -8.53 -4.06 -26.28
N TYR A 359 -9.08 -4.82 -25.33
CA TYR A 359 -10.18 -4.39 -24.46
C TYR A 359 -9.94 -4.87 -23.03
N ALA A 360 -9.75 -3.97 -22.09
CA ALA A 360 -9.63 -4.31 -20.68
C ALA A 360 -10.86 -3.84 -19.91
N TRP A 361 -11.45 -4.76 -19.12
CA TRP A 361 -12.58 -4.48 -18.26
C TRP A 361 -12.65 -5.53 -17.16
N PHE A 362 -12.91 -5.06 -15.93
CA PHE A 362 -13.09 -5.91 -14.76
C PHE A 362 -14.50 -5.76 -14.22
N GLN A 363 -15.13 -6.90 -13.95
CA GLN A 363 -16.23 -6.98 -12.98
C GLN A 363 -15.70 -6.57 -11.59
N PRO A 364 -16.58 -6.23 -10.62
CA PRO A 364 -16.16 -6.02 -9.25
C PRO A 364 -15.34 -7.21 -8.72
N VAL A 365 -14.06 -6.95 -8.44
CA VAL A 365 -13.07 -7.90 -7.90
C VAL A 365 -12.24 -7.17 -6.85
N SER A 366 -11.41 -7.88 -6.07
CA SER A 366 -10.44 -7.17 -5.23
C SER A 366 -9.34 -6.53 -6.06
N HIS A 367 -8.70 -5.44 -5.59
CA HIS A 367 -7.54 -4.86 -6.26
C HIS A 367 -6.43 -5.90 -6.44
N ARG A 368 -6.20 -6.74 -5.43
CA ARG A 368 -5.26 -7.86 -5.52
C ARG A 368 -5.62 -8.84 -6.64
N GLU A 369 -6.90 -9.17 -6.79
CA GLU A 369 -7.37 -10.06 -7.86
C GLU A 369 -7.21 -9.43 -9.26
N ALA A 370 -7.45 -8.13 -9.38
CA ALA A 370 -7.18 -7.41 -10.63
C ALA A 370 -5.68 -7.46 -10.98
N LEU A 371 -4.80 -7.20 -10.01
CA LEU A 371 -3.34 -7.34 -10.19
C LEU A 371 -2.92 -8.77 -10.52
N ARG A 372 -3.57 -9.78 -9.93
CA ARG A 372 -3.35 -11.20 -10.22
C ARG A 372 -3.59 -11.50 -11.70
N LEU A 373 -4.73 -11.05 -12.23
CA LEU A 373 -5.09 -11.22 -13.64
C LEU A 373 -4.13 -10.47 -14.57
N ILE A 374 -3.68 -9.27 -14.18
CA ILE A 374 -2.70 -8.49 -14.95
C ILE A 374 -1.35 -9.23 -14.99
N ALA A 375 -0.89 -9.71 -13.83
CA ALA A 375 0.38 -10.42 -13.70
C ALA A 375 0.40 -11.73 -14.49
N GLU A 376 -0.68 -12.52 -14.41
CA GLU A 376 -0.89 -13.71 -15.23
C GLU A 376 -0.80 -13.41 -16.73
N ALA A 377 -1.45 -12.34 -17.19
CA ALA A 377 -1.49 -11.96 -18.60
C ALA A 377 -0.15 -11.37 -19.10
N GLY A 378 0.68 -10.89 -18.17
CA GLY A 378 1.95 -10.21 -18.44
C GLY A 378 3.20 -11.06 -18.17
N LEU A 379 3.05 -12.32 -17.75
CA LEU A 379 4.16 -13.14 -17.25
C LEU A 379 4.96 -12.42 -16.16
N ALA A 380 4.25 -11.91 -15.15
CA ALA A 380 4.83 -11.15 -14.06
C ALA A 380 4.55 -11.78 -12.69
N VAL A 381 5.35 -11.38 -11.71
CA VAL A 381 5.20 -11.64 -10.29
C VAL A 381 4.81 -10.36 -9.57
N VAL A 382 3.99 -10.48 -8.53
CA VAL A 382 3.59 -9.34 -7.69
C VAL A 382 3.90 -9.67 -6.24
N TYR A 383 4.66 -8.81 -5.59
CA TYR A 383 5.04 -8.95 -4.18
C TYR A 383 5.23 -7.58 -3.53
N CYS A 384 5.25 -7.53 -2.20
CA CYS A 384 5.58 -6.30 -1.47
C CYS A 384 7.04 -6.37 -1.05
N ASP A 385 7.83 -5.35 -1.38
CA ASP A 385 9.21 -5.27 -0.91
C ASP A 385 9.29 -4.80 0.55
N ARG A 386 10.51 -4.79 1.08
CA ARG A 386 10.75 -4.51 2.51
C ARG A 386 10.57 -3.05 2.91
N GLU A 387 10.45 -2.14 1.93
CA GLU A 387 10.08 -0.74 2.16
C GLU A 387 8.57 -0.52 2.06
N GLY A 388 7.80 -1.58 1.78
CA GLY A 388 6.35 -1.54 1.63
C GLY A 388 5.89 -1.18 0.21
N ILE A 389 6.79 -1.17 -0.77
CA ILE A 389 6.46 -0.87 -2.18
C ILE A 389 5.89 -2.13 -2.84
N VAL A 390 4.74 -2.00 -3.50
CA VAL A 390 4.18 -3.09 -4.31
C VAL A 390 4.97 -3.20 -5.62
N ARG A 391 5.68 -4.31 -5.78
CA ARG A 391 6.48 -4.63 -6.97
C ARG A 391 5.66 -5.49 -7.92
N MET A 392 5.61 -5.09 -9.19
CA MET A 392 5.15 -5.94 -10.30
C MET A 392 6.28 -6.07 -11.31
N GLU A 393 6.91 -7.25 -11.34
CA GLU A 393 8.15 -7.49 -12.09
C GLU A 393 7.98 -8.62 -13.09
N ALA A 394 8.62 -8.52 -14.26
CA ALA A 394 8.58 -9.62 -15.22
C ALA A 394 9.23 -10.88 -14.62
N PHE A 395 8.69 -12.06 -14.94
CA PHE A 395 9.09 -13.34 -14.35
C PHE A 395 10.60 -13.64 -14.46
N ASP A 396 11.25 -13.19 -15.55
CA ASP A 396 12.67 -13.42 -15.82
C ASP A 396 13.58 -12.22 -15.45
N SER A 397 13.08 -11.24 -14.68
CA SER A 397 13.81 -10.00 -14.35
C SER A 397 14.85 -10.15 -13.22
N GLY A 398 15.11 -11.37 -12.74
CA GLY A 398 15.93 -11.63 -11.57
C GLY A 398 17.38 -11.10 -11.63
N GLY A 399 18.00 -10.95 -10.45
CA GLY A 399 19.33 -10.37 -10.32
C GLY A 399 20.40 -11.07 -11.17
N LEU A 400 21.18 -10.29 -11.94
CA LEU A 400 22.24 -10.85 -12.80
C LEU A 400 23.45 -11.35 -11.99
N GLU A 401 23.76 -10.69 -10.88
CA GLU A 401 24.88 -11.02 -10.00
C GLU A 401 24.48 -12.03 -8.93
N VAL A 402 25.41 -12.92 -8.58
CA VAL A 402 25.22 -13.89 -7.51
C VAL A 402 25.35 -13.17 -6.16
N ALA A 403 24.22 -12.95 -5.50
CA ALA A 403 24.13 -12.33 -4.18
C ALA A 403 24.77 -13.21 -3.08
N MET A 404 24.67 -14.53 -3.22
CA MET A 404 25.25 -15.48 -2.26
C MET A 404 25.64 -16.81 -2.90
N ASP A 405 26.79 -17.36 -2.52
CA ASP A 405 27.28 -18.67 -2.98
C ASP A 405 27.38 -19.67 -1.81
N PHE A 406 26.44 -20.63 -1.80
CA PHE A 406 26.39 -21.77 -0.90
C PHE A 406 27.26 -22.92 -1.43
N ALA A 407 28.57 -22.65 -1.55
CA ALA A 407 29.54 -23.61 -2.07
C ALA A 407 29.99 -24.63 -1.02
N THR A 408 30.04 -24.26 0.27
CA THR A 408 30.59 -25.12 1.33
C THR A 408 29.57 -25.44 2.42
N GLY A 409 29.69 -26.62 3.03
CA GLY A 409 28.82 -27.03 4.14
C GLY A 409 29.00 -26.24 5.44
N ARG A 410 29.76 -25.14 5.43
CA ARG A 410 29.84 -24.18 6.54
C ARG A 410 28.76 -23.11 6.47
N ASP A 411 28.19 -22.89 5.29
CA ASP A 411 27.33 -21.74 4.99
C ASP A 411 25.84 -22.05 5.24
N TYR A 412 25.51 -23.33 5.45
CA TYR A 412 24.15 -23.82 5.69
C TYR A 412 24.15 -25.02 6.64
N PHE A 413 23.05 -25.23 7.36
CA PHE A 413 22.84 -26.40 8.21
C PHE A 413 22.33 -27.59 7.40
N ARG A 414 21.40 -27.34 6.47
CA ARG A 414 20.79 -28.36 5.64
C ARG A 414 20.35 -27.78 4.29
N THR A 415 20.52 -28.57 3.24
CA THR A 415 19.88 -28.33 1.93
C THR A 415 18.90 -29.45 1.63
N ARG A 416 17.73 -29.13 1.08
CA ARG A 416 16.78 -30.09 0.51
C ARG A 416 16.53 -29.73 -0.94
N THR A 417 16.52 -30.73 -1.82
CA THR A 417 16.09 -30.57 -3.21
C THR A 417 14.84 -31.43 -3.36
N PRO A 418 13.66 -30.91 -3.00
CA PRO A 418 12.43 -31.67 -3.08
C PRO A 418 12.22 -32.12 -4.52
N VAL A 419 12.00 -33.42 -4.72
CA VAL A 419 11.54 -33.94 -6.00
C VAL A 419 10.03 -33.86 -5.97
N ARG A 420 9.41 -33.13 -6.89
CA ARG A 420 7.97 -32.92 -6.95
C ARG A 420 7.39 -33.45 -8.27
N PRO A 421 7.34 -34.78 -8.50
CA PRO A 421 6.84 -35.35 -9.76
C PRO A 421 5.38 -34.97 -10.06
N SER A 422 4.58 -34.78 -9.01
CA SER A 422 3.18 -34.36 -9.10
C SER A 422 3.01 -32.92 -9.61
N GLN A 423 4.07 -32.12 -9.64
CA GLN A 423 4.06 -30.74 -10.15
C GLN A 423 4.69 -30.62 -11.54
N VAL A 424 5.11 -31.74 -12.15
CA VAL A 424 5.66 -31.74 -13.51
C VAL A 424 4.53 -31.47 -14.51
N ILE A 425 4.77 -30.52 -15.40
CA ILE A 425 3.86 -30.19 -16.50
C ILE A 425 4.66 -30.36 -17.80
N ASN A 426 4.11 -31.15 -18.72
CA ASN A 426 4.73 -31.40 -20.03
C ASN A 426 3.82 -31.03 -21.21
N GLU A 427 2.63 -30.51 -20.93
CA GLU A 427 1.72 -29.92 -21.90
C GLU A 427 1.00 -28.71 -21.27
N VAL A 428 1.18 -27.52 -21.84
CA VAL A 428 0.49 -26.30 -21.41
C VAL A 428 -0.45 -25.85 -22.51
N ILE A 429 -1.70 -25.56 -22.15
CA ILE A 429 -2.72 -25.04 -23.07
C ILE A 429 -3.18 -23.67 -22.58
N VAL A 430 -3.04 -22.65 -23.42
CA VAL A 430 -3.52 -21.28 -23.17
C VAL A 430 -4.60 -20.96 -24.20
N THR A 431 -5.81 -20.66 -23.73
CA THR A 431 -6.94 -20.29 -24.61
C THR A 431 -7.20 -18.79 -24.53
N THR A 432 -7.12 -18.09 -25.66
CA THR A 432 -7.37 -16.65 -25.73
C THR A 432 -8.83 -16.31 -25.40
N GLN A 433 -9.06 -15.13 -24.81
CA GLN A 433 -10.36 -14.54 -24.51
C GLN A 433 -10.61 -13.20 -25.27
N PRO A 434 -10.47 -13.14 -26.60
CA PRO A 434 -10.70 -11.91 -27.37
C PRO A 434 -12.12 -11.38 -27.19
N LEU A 435 -12.23 -10.18 -26.63
CA LEU A 435 -13.48 -9.44 -26.59
C LEU A 435 -13.75 -8.80 -27.96
N ARG A 436 -14.99 -8.92 -28.43
CA ARG A 436 -15.45 -8.30 -29.68
C ARG A 436 -16.79 -7.61 -29.43
N PRO A 437 -16.93 -6.34 -29.84
CA PRO A 437 -18.22 -5.65 -29.76
C PRO A 437 -19.22 -6.21 -30.77
N ALA A 438 -20.50 -6.18 -30.42
CA ALA A 438 -21.59 -6.46 -31.35
C ALA A 438 -21.48 -5.57 -32.61
N ALA A 439 -21.81 -6.14 -33.78
CA ALA A 439 -21.70 -5.43 -35.06
C ALA A 439 -22.68 -4.24 -35.16
N VAL A 440 -23.83 -4.36 -34.50
CA VAL A 440 -24.86 -3.31 -34.38
C VAL A 440 -25.22 -3.12 -32.91
N PRO A 441 -25.68 -1.92 -32.49
CA PRO A 441 -26.21 -1.74 -31.14
C PRO A 441 -27.41 -2.65 -30.87
N GLU A 442 -27.41 -3.27 -29.71
CA GLU A 442 -28.46 -4.15 -29.18
C GLU A 442 -29.12 -3.51 -27.97
N GLU A 443 -30.37 -3.88 -27.66
CA GLU A 443 -31.04 -3.44 -26.43
C GLU A 443 -30.37 -4.10 -25.22
N VAL A 444 -29.60 -3.32 -24.47
CA VAL A 444 -28.83 -3.80 -23.31
C VAL A 444 -29.53 -3.56 -21.99
N TYR A 445 -30.56 -2.70 -21.98
CA TYR A 445 -31.43 -2.47 -20.83
C TYR A 445 -32.79 -1.92 -21.26
N ARG A 446 -33.82 -2.35 -20.52
CA ARG A 446 -35.18 -1.82 -20.55
C ARG A 446 -35.72 -1.78 -19.13
N SER A 447 -36.39 -0.69 -18.75
CA SER A 447 -37.04 -0.61 -17.44
C SER A 447 -38.15 -1.67 -17.32
N ASN A 448 -38.10 -2.49 -16.26
CA ASN A 448 -39.08 -3.55 -16.01
C ASN A 448 -40.50 -3.01 -15.80
N GLU A 449 -40.61 -1.82 -15.23
CA GLU A 449 -41.85 -1.07 -15.05
C GLU A 449 -41.64 0.38 -15.51
N PRO A 450 -42.69 1.08 -15.98
CA PRO A 450 -42.60 2.50 -16.29
C PRO A 450 -42.13 3.32 -15.08
N LEU A 451 -41.19 4.23 -15.33
CA LEU A 451 -40.62 5.13 -14.34
C LEU A 451 -41.53 6.34 -14.17
N SER A 452 -41.93 6.62 -12.92
CA SER A 452 -42.74 7.79 -12.59
C SER A 452 -41.87 9.03 -12.38
N VAL A 453 -42.07 10.06 -13.21
CA VAL A 453 -41.37 11.34 -13.10
C VAL A 453 -42.36 12.43 -12.71
N GLY A 454 -42.19 12.99 -11.51
CA GLY A 454 -43.07 14.05 -10.97
C GLY A 454 -43.12 15.32 -11.83
N ALA A 455 -44.18 16.10 -11.68
CA ALA A 455 -44.35 17.37 -12.40
C ALA A 455 -43.22 18.36 -12.07
N GLY A 456 -42.53 18.88 -13.09
CA GLY A 456 -41.41 19.81 -12.91
C GLY A 456 -40.19 19.22 -12.22
N GLN A 457 -40.09 17.89 -12.10
CA GLN A 457 -39.00 17.20 -11.41
C GLN A 457 -38.03 16.53 -12.38
N THR A 458 -36.81 16.32 -11.91
CA THR A 458 -35.81 15.43 -12.52
C THR A 458 -35.66 14.18 -11.66
N VAL A 459 -35.74 13.00 -12.27
CA VAL A 459 -35.44 11.72 -11.62
C VAL A 459 -34.13 11.20 -12.19
N VAL A 460 -33.21 10.81 -11.30
CA VAL A 460 -31.95 10.14 -11.66
C VAL A 460 -32.12 8.64 -11.45
N VAL A 461 -31.81 7.84 -12.47
CA VAL A 461 -31.93 6.39 -12.42
C VAL A 461 -30.60 5.74 -12.76
N THR A 462 -30.10 4.90 -11.85
CA THR A 462 -28.93 4.04 -12.09
C THR A 462 -29.39 2.67 -12.56
N VAL A 463 -28.93 2.25 -13.73
CA VAL A 463 -29.34 0.99 -14.37
C VAL A 463 -28.13 0.12 -14.67
N HIS A 464 -28.33 -1.20 -14.68
CA HIS A 464 -27.30 -2.18 -15.00
C HIS A 464 -27.64 -2.87 -16.32
N TYR A 465 -26.64 -3.10 -17.16
CA TYR A 465 -26.85 -3.77 -18.44
C TYR A 465 -27.04 -5.27 -18.27
N ASN A 466 -27.81 -5.87 -19.17
CA ASN A 466 -28.05 -7.31 -19.20
C ASN A 466 -26.82 -8.11 -19.65
N GLN A 467 -25.91 -7.48 -20.41
CA GLN A 467 -24.72 -8.13 -20.98
C GLN A 467 -23.50 -7.19 -20.89
N PRO A 468 -22.98 -6.92 -19.68
CA PRO A 468 -21.76 -6.13 -19.54
C PRO A 468 -20.52 -6.95 -19.94
N PRO A 469 -19.44 -6.31 -20.45
CA PRO A 469 -19.36 -4.86 -20.65
C PRO A 469 -20.00 -4.39 -21.96
N VAL A 470 -20.51 -3.15 -21.95
CA VAL A 470 -21.11 -2.49 -23.13
C VAL A 470 -20.32 -1.22 -23.48
N ILE A 471 -20.13 -0.97 -24.77
CA ILE A 471 -19.61 0.30 -25.31
C ILE A 471 -20.63 0.97 -26.21
N GLU A 472 -20.41 2.25 -26.54
CA GLU A 472 -21.29 3.03 -27.43
C GLU A 472 -22.75 3.02 -26.98
N ALA A 473 -22.99 3.06 -25.67
CA ALA A 473 -24.33 3.04 -25.09
C ALA A 473 -25.06 4.38 -25.31
N ALA A 474 -26.35 4.30 -25.59
CA ALA A 474 -27.23 5.45 -25.80
C ALA A 474 -28.60 5.18 -25.18
N ALA A 475 -28.97 6.03 -24.22
CA ALA A 475 -30.27 6.01 -23.58
C ALA A 475 -31.32 6.74 -24.42
N SER A 476 -32.54 6.20 -24.40
CA SER A 476 -33.71 6.73 -25.08
C SER A 476 -34.97 6.44 -24.27
N LEU A 477 -36.02 7.21 -24.50
CA LEU A 477 -37.35 6.92 -23.94
C LEU A 477 -38.21 6.32 -25.04
N GLU A 478 -38.91 5.23 -24.72
CA GLU A 478 -39.85 4.62 -25.65
C GLU A 478 -41.15 5.44 -25.66
N SER A 479 -41.47 6.03 -26.82
CA SER A 479 -42.68 6.85 -27.03
C SER A 479 -42.93 7.89 -25.92
N PRO A 480 -41.98 8.81 -25.64
CA PRO A 480 -42.07 9.69 -24.48
C PRO A 480 -43.27 10.65 -24.60
N PRO A 481 -43.99 10.92 -23.49
CA PRO A 481 -44.95 12.01 -23.43
C PRO A 481 -44.29 13.34 -23.80
N ALA A 482 -45.03 14.23 -24.46
CA ALA A 482 -44.53 15.57 -24.78
C ALA A 482 -44.06 16.28 -23.49
N GLY A 483 -42.92 16.96 -23.54
CA GLY A 483 -42.34 17.64 -22.38
C GLY A 483 -41.56 16.75 -21.40
N VAL A 484 -41.42 15.44 -21.66
CA VAL A 484 -40.50 14.57 -20.92
C VAL A 484 -39.27 14.26 -21.77
N SER A 485 -38.07 14.43 -21.21
CA SER A 485 -36.82 14.23 -21.94
C SER A 485 -35.68 13.80 -21.03
N ILE A 486 -34.67 13.13 -21.60
CA ILE A 486 -33.40 12.89 -20.93
C ILE A 486 -32.60 14.20 -20.95
N VAL A 487 -32.21 14.68 -19.76
CA VAL A 487 -31.45 15.93 -19.58
C VAL A 487 -29.98 15.69 -19.22
N GLY A 488 -29.61 14.44 -18.90
CA GLY A 488 -28.23 14.02 -18.68
C GLY A 488 -28.12 12.50 -18.69
N ALA A 489 -26.97 11.99 -19.15
CA ALA A 489 -26.67 10.57 -19.08
C ALA A 489 -25.16 10.35 -18.97
N THR A 490 -24.75 9.50 -18.03
CA THR A 490 -23.37 9.03 -17.85
C THR A 490 -23.36 7.52 -18.10
N TYR A 491 -22.52 7.06 -19.02
CA TYR A 491 -22.47 5.66 -19.44
C TYR A 491 -21.20 4.98 -18.94
N TYR A 492 -21.36 3.82 -18.32
CA TYR A 492 -20.31 2.96 -17.80
C TYR A 492 -20.24 1.66 -18.60
N GLY A 493 -19.19 0.85 -18.41
CA GLY A 493 -19.12 -0.49 -19.00
C GLY A 493 -20.19 -1.44 -18.43
N TRP A 494 -20.56 -1.26 -17.16
CA TRP A 494 -21.52 -2.10 -16.44
C TRP A 494 -22.98 -1.60 -16.52
N GLY A 495 -23.20 -0.33 -16.85
CA GLY A 495 -24.51 0.31 -16.71
C GLY A 495 -24.51 1.79 -17.06
N ALA A 496 -25.54 2.53 -16.63
CA ALA A 496 -25.63 3.97 -16.86
C ALA A 496 -26.38 4.67 -15.73
N GLU A 497 -26.07 5.96 -15.55
CA GLU A 497 -26.88 6.89 -14.77
C GLU A 497 -27.61 7.84 -15.74
N VAL A 498 -28.93 7.90 -15.68
CA VAL A 498 -29.76 8.68 -16.61
C VAL A 498 -30.67 9.63 -15.83
N SER A 499 -30.58 10.91 -16.14
CA SER A 499 -31.40 11.99 -15.59
C SER A 499 -32.56 12.33 -16.53
N ILE A 500 -33.79 12.13 -16.08
CA ILE A 500 -35.01 12.33 -16.86
C ILE A 500 -35.81 13.48 -16.24
N TYR A 501 -36.12 14.50 -17.04
CA TYR A 501 -36.89 15.68 -16.63
C TYR A 501 -38.30 15.67 -17.23
N ASN A 502 -39.29 16.06 -16.42
CA ASN A 502 -40.68 16.23 -16.83
C ASN A 502 -41.12 17.69 -16.69
N ALA A 503 -41.32 18.38 -17.82
CA ALA A 503 -41.79 19.77 -17.88
C ALA A 503 -43.32 19.93 -17.70
N ASN A 504 -44.07 18.84 -17.59
CA ASN A 504 -45.53 18.88 -17.48
C ASN A 504 -46.01 19.26 -16.07
N GLY A 505 -47.25 19.75 -15.99
CA GLY A 505 -47.94 20.04 -14.72
C GLY A 505 -48.45 18.82 -13.96
N SER A 506 -48.24 17.60 -14.47
CA SER A 506 -48.62 16.34 -13.84
C SER A 506 -47.50 15.30 -13.95
N ALA A 507 -47.51 14.31 -13.05
CA ALA A 507 -46.58 13.18 -13.13
C ALA A 507 -46.76 12.40 -14.43
N GLN A 508 -45.66 11.93 -15.01
CA GLN A 508 -45.63 11.17 -16.25
C GLN A 508 -44.96 9.82 -16.02
N GLN A 509 -45.34 8.83 -16.82
CA GLN A 509 -44.74 7.49 -16.81
C GLN A 509 -43.92 7.32 -18.09
N VAL A 510 -42.68 6.84 -17.97
CA VAL A 510 -41.78 6.62 -19.12
C VAL A 510 -41.05 5.29 -19.04
N THR A 511 -40.88 4.64 -20.19
CA THR A 511 -40.04 3.44 -20.31
C THR A 511 -38.66 3.86 -20.80
N LEU A 512 -37.63 3.59 -19.98
CA LEU A 512 -36.24 3.84 -20.34
C LEU A 512 -35.69 2.63 -21.11
N VAL A 513 -35.08 2.89 -22.27
CA VAL A 513 -34.43 1.89 -23.12
C VAL A 513 -33.00 2.35 -23.41
N ILE A 514 -32.02 1.46 -23.21
CA ILE A 514 -30.63 1.72 -23.57
C ILE A 514 -30.18 0.71 -24.61
N ASN A 515 -29.69 1.22 -25.74
CA ASN A 515 -29.03 0.43 -26.76
C ASN A 515 -27.52 0.65 -26.69
N GLY A 516 -26.73 -0.38 -26.93
CA GLY A 516 -25.27 -0.30 -26.96
C GLY A 516 -24.66 -1.54 -27.59
N LYS A 517 -23.34 -1.58 -27.73
CA LYS A 517 -22.64 -2.74 -28.26
C LYS A 517 -22.05 -3.57 -27.12
N PRO A 518 -22.70 -4.68 -26.70
CA PRO A 518 -22.10 -5.59 -25.73
C PRO A 518 -20.82 -6.21 -26.30
N LEU A 519 -19.82 -6.41 -25.45
CA LEU A 519 -18.62 -7.15 -25.78
C LEU A 519 -18.79 -8.60 -25.31
N SER A 520 -18.53 -9.53 -26.22
CA SER A 520 -18.53 -10.96 -25.92
C SER A 520 -17.23 -11.61 -26.38
N VAL A 521 -16.88 -12.72 -25.74
CA VAL A 521 -15.69 -13.48 -26.14
C VAL A 521 -15.98 -14.27 -27.40
N MET A 522 -15.29 -13.95 -28.49
CA MET A 522 -15.51 -14.57 -29.81
C MET A 522 -14.20 -14.89 -30.52
N ASN A 523 -14.16 -15.99 -31.27
CA ASN A 523 -12.97 -16.44 -32.01
C ASN A 523 -11.79 -16.81 -31.08
N LYS A 524 -12.06 -17.65 -30.08
CA LYS A 524 -11.03 -18.20 -29.20
C LYS A 524 -10.01 -19.00 -30.01
N GLU A 525 -8.74 -18.80 -29.70
CA GLU A 525 -7.62 -19.54 -30.26
C GLU A 525 -6.87 -20.25 -29.13
N ARG A 526 -6.14 -21.32 -29.46
CA ARG A 526 -5.36 -22.10 -28.50
C ARG A 526 -3.89 -22.04 -28.85
N ALA A 527 -3.08 -21.60 -27.90
CA ALA A 527 -1.64 -21.81 -27.90
C ALA A 527 -1.33 -23.09 -27.10
N VAL A 528 -0.41 -23.91 -27.60
CA VAL A 528 -0.06 -25.19 -26.98
C VAL A 528 1.46 -25.34 -26.99
N ALA A 529 2.04 -25.60 -25.82
CA ALA A 529 3.45 -25.94 -25.66
C ALA A 529 3.58 -27.37 -25.12
N ARG A 530 4.47 -28.18 -25.70
CA ARG A 530 4.63 -29.60 -25.35
C ARG A 530 6.10 -30.00 -25.25
N ASP A 531 6.39 -30.88 -24.30
CA ASP A 531 7.65 -31.62 -24.23
C ASP A 531 7.39 -33.09 -24.62
N GLU A 532 7.58 -33.40 -25.90
CA GLU A 532 7.31 -34.75 -26.44
C GLU A 532 8.15 -35.84 -25.76
N GLN A 533 9.38 -35.52 -25.34
CA GLN A 533 10.23 -36.49 -24.65
C GLN A 533 9.67 -36.81 -23.27
N SER A 534 9.32 -35.78 -22.49
CA SER A 534 8.69 -35.96 -21.19
C SER A 534 7.33 -36.67 -21.29
N ILE A 535 6.56 -36.43 -22.36
CA ILE A 535 5.28 -37.11 -22.60
C ILE A 535 5.46 -38.62 -22.84
N ILE A 536 6.51 -39.01 -23.59
CA ILE A 536 6.85 -40.43 -23.79
C ILE A 536 7.18 -41.10 -22.46
N GLU A 537 7.92 -40.42 -21.59
CA GLU A 537 8.41 -40.96 -20.32
C GLU A 537 7.35 -40.95 -19.21
N ASN A 538 6.53 -39.90 -19.13
CA ASN A 538 5.66 -39.61 -17.99
C ASN A 538 4.15 -39.58 -18.33
N ALA A 539 3.78 -39.93 -19.56
CA ALA A 539 2.45 -39.68 -20.13
C ALA A 539 2.11 -38.18 -20.15
N VAL A 540 0.89 -37.83 -20.58
CA VAL A 540 0.45 -36.43 -20.65
C VAL A 540 0.15 -35.90 -19.25
N LEU A 541 0.93 -34.90 -18.83
CA LEU A 541 0.76 -34.12 -17.62
C LEU A 541 0.36 -32.70 -18.01
N ARG A 542 -0.94 -32.54 -18.27
CA ARG A 542 -1.52 -31.31 -18.82
C ARG A 542 -1.79 -30.27 -17.74
N TYR A 543 -1.48 -29.03 -18.07
CA TYR A 543 -2.00 -27.84 -17.41
C TYR A 543 -2.81 -26.98 -18.38
N GLU A 544 -4.03 -26.62 -17.97
CA GLU A 544 -4.88 -25.67 -18.69
C GLU A 544 -4.81 -24.32 -17.97
N PHE A 545 -4.34 -23.31 -18.69
CA PHE A 545 -4.24 -21.94 -18.17
C PHE A 545 -5.64 -21.36 -17.92
N PRO A 546 -5.86 -20.65 -16.81
CA PRO A 546 -7.14 -20.03 -16.50
C PRO A 546 -7.66 -19.14 -17.64
N ALA A 547 -8.99 -19.03 -17.75
CA ALA A 547 -9.63 -18.18 -18.75
C ALA A 547 -9.49 -16.69 -18.38
N ASN A 548 -8.28 -16.16 -18.49
CA ASN A 548 -7.95 -14.78 -18.16
C ASN A 548 -8.47 -13.82 -19.26
N PRO A 549 -9.32 -12.83 -18.94
CA PRO A 549 -9.94 -11.94 -19.92
C PRO A 549 -8.94 -10.98 -20.60
N LEU A 550 -7.73 -10.82 -20.05
CA LEU A 550 -6.69 -9.96 -20.59
C LEU A 550 -5.79 -10.67 -21.62
N VAL A 551 -5.87 -12.00 -21.74
CA VAL A 551 -5.12 -12.77 -22.75
C VAL A 551 -5.95 -12.88 -24.03
N GLN A 552 -5.84 -11.89 -24.92
CA GLN A 552 -6.75 -11.76 -26.06
C GLN A 552 -6.17 -12.12 -27.43
N THR A 553 -4.85 -12.34 -27.52
CA THR A 553 -4.18 -12.59 -28.79
C THR A 553 -3.30 -13.85 -28.74
N PRO A 554 -3.14 -14.57 -29.86
CA PRO A 554 -2.20 -15.70 -29.93
C PRO A 554 -0.75 -15.29 -29.65
N ALA A 555 -0.36 -14.08 -30.07
CA ALA A 555 0.97 -13.54 -29.85
C ALA A 555 1.30 -13.35 -28.35
N GLN A 556 0.29 -13.16 -27.51
CA GLN A 556 0.41 -13.13 -26.06
C GLN A 556 0.31 -14.55 -25.45
N ALA A 557 -0.60 -15.38 -25.96
CA ALA A 557 -0.85 -16.71 -25.40
C ALA A 557 0.32 -17.70 -25.59
N GLN A 558 1.04 -17.63 -26.72
CA GLN A 558 2.13 -18.57 -27.00
C GLN A 558 3.35 -18.39 -26.07
N PRO A 559 3.88 -17.16 -25.85
CA PRO A 559 4.92 -16.95 -24.85
C PRO A 559 4.52 -17.46 -23.46
N ILE A 560 3.25 -17.27 -23.06
CA ILE A 560 2.75 -17.79 -21.79
C ILE A 560 2.87 -19.31 -21.73
N ALA A 561 2.42 -20.01 -22.78
CA ALA A 561 2.51 -21.46 -22.84
C ALA A 561 3.96 -21.96 -22.77
N ASP A 562 4.86 -21.32 -23.52
CA ASP A 562 6.26 -21.70 -23.63
C ASP A 562 7.02 -21.49 -22.29
N THR A 563 6.85 -20.34 -21.65
CA THR A 563 7.48 -20.02 -20.36
C THR A 563 6.98 -20.93 -19.23
N LEU A 564 5.67 -21.20 -19.20
CA LEU A 564 5.09 -22.11 -18.22
C LEU A 564 5.60 -23.55 -18.39
N LEU A 565 5.71 -24.05 -19.62
CA LEU A 565 6.29 -25.36 -19.88
C LEU A 565 7.76 -25.41 -19.44
N ALA A 566 8.54 -24.38 -19.80
CA ALA A 566 9.96 -24.30 -19.45
C ALA A 566 10.17 -24.32 -17.93
N SER A 567 9.32 -23.63 -17.16
CA SER A 567 9.43 -23.55 -15.70
C SER A 567 8.92 -24.79 -14.95
N ALA A 568 8.12 -25.65 -15.59
CA ALA A 568 7.46 -26.78 -14.92
C ALA A 568 7.80 -28.16 -15.45
N LYS A 569 8.62 -28.28 -16.50
CA LYS A 569 9.04 -29.57 -17.04
C LYS A 569 10.04 -30.35 -16.15
N ASP A 570 10.79 -29.67 -15.27
CA ASP A 570 11.80 -30.32 -14.41
C ASP A 570 11.23 -30.67 -13.01
N PRO A 571 11.20 -31.95 -12.61
CA PRO A 571 10.75 -32.38 -11.27
C PRO A 571 11.65 -31.91 -10.11
N ARG A 572 12.86 -31.39 -10.38
CA ARG A 572 13.86 -30.95 -9.39
C ARG A 572 14.23 -29.48 -9.56
N ARG A 573 13.24 -28.63 -9.76
CA ARG A 573 13.43 -27.19 -9.99
C ARG A 573 13.69 -26.35 -8.73
N ASP A 574 13.23 -26.80 -7.56
CA ASP A 574 13.31 -26.01 -6.33
C ASP A 574 14.41 -26.53 -5.38
N ILE A 575 14.99 -25.63 -4.59
CA ILE A 575 15.91 -25.93 -3.51
C ILE A 575 15.50 -25.16 -2.25
N GLU A 576 15.58 -25.84 -1.11
CA GLU A 576 15.38 -25.25 0.22
C GLU A 576 16.71 -25.30 0.97
N ILE A 577 17.10 -24.18 1.57
CA ILE A 577 18.35 -24.01 2.30
C ILE A 577 17.99 -23.53 3.70
N ASP A 578 18.31 -24.34 4.71
CA ASP A 578 18.20 -23.98 6.13
C ASP A 578 19.59 -23.59 6.61
N TRP A 579 19.74 -22.33 7.00
CA TRP A 579 21.03 -21.70 7.24
C TRP A 579 20.95 -20.61 8.29
N ARG A 580 22.08 -19.96 8.53
CA ARG A 580 22.19 -18.91 9.54
C ARG A 580 21.35 -17.69 9.13
N GLY A 581 21.23 -17.39 7.84
CA GLY A 581 20.44 -16.27 7.35
C GLY A 581 21.19 -14.95 7.28
N SER A 582 20.73 -14.08 6.39
CA SER A 582 21.20 -12.73 6.17
C SER A 582 20.05 -11.85 5.73
N PRO A 583 19.73 -10.76 6.45
CA PRO A 583 18.69 -9.83 6.01
C PRO A 583 19.12 -9.07 4.74
N ALA A 584 20.34 -9.23 4.23
CA ALA A 584 20.70 -8.64 2.93
C ALA A 584 20.15 -9.42 1.73
N LEU A 585 19.77 -10.69 1.91
CA LEU A 585 19.20 -11.52 0.85
C LEU A 585 17.73 -11.17 0.64
N LEU A 586 17.34 -10.87 -0.60
CA LEU A 586 15.99 -10.45 -0.97
C LEU A 586 15.31 -11.47 -1.91
N LEU A 587 13.99 -11.37 -2.03
CA LEU A 587 13.24 -12.05 -3.10
C LEU A 587 13.78 -11.62 -4.48
N GLY A 588 13.87 -12.57 -5.42
CA GLY A 588 14.39 -12.35 -6.78
C GLY A 588 15.92 -12.35 -6.91
N ASP A 589 16.66 -12.26 -5.80
CA ASP A 589 18.12 -12.34 -5.84
C ASP A 589 18.59 -13.70 -6.37
N ARG A 590 19.69 -13.67 -7.13
CA ARG A 590 20.32 -14.88 -7.65
C ARG A 590 21.30 -15.42 -6.63
N ILE A 591 21.16 -16.69 -6.29
CA ILE A 591 22.07 -17.43 -5.42
C ILE A 591 22.68 -18.60 -6.18
N ARG A 592 23.85 -19.05 -5.72
CA ARG A 592 24.50 -20.25 -6.22
C ARG A 592 24.49 -21.31 -5.13
N VAL A 593 24.08 -22.53 -5.47
CA VAL A 593 24.10 -23.66 -4.55
C VAL A 593 24.74 -24.84 -5.24
N LYS A 594 25.87 -25.30 -4.70
CA LYS A 594 26.62 -26.45 -5.26
C LYS A 594 26.90 -26.31 -6.77
N GLY A 595 27.17 -25.09 -7.23
CA GLY A 595 27.50 -24.78 -8.63
C GLY A 595 26.32 -24.59 -9.59
N ALA A 596 25.08 -24.70 -9.11
CA ALA A 596 23.88 -24.34 -9.88
C ALA A 596 23.29 -23.02 -9.38
N ASP A 597 22.71 -22.25 -10.30
CA ASP A 597 22.14 -20.93 -10.00
C ASP A 597 20.63 -21.02 -9.81
N TYR A 598 20.12 -20.25 -8.85
CA TYR A 598 18.72 -20.20 -8.46
C TYR A 598 18.30 -18.74 -8.18
N HIS A 599 17.03 -18.40 -8.38
CA HIS A 599 16.40 -17.17 -7.89
C HIS A 599 15.63 -17.45 -6.59
N VAL A 600 15.81 -16.60 -5.58
CA VAL A 600 15.08 -16.68 -4.32
C VAL A 600 13.60 -16.38 -4.55
N THR A 601 12.73 -17.30 -4.14
CA THR A 601 11.27 -17.15 -4.26
C THR A 601 10.58 -16.99 -2.91
N ALA A 602 11.22 -17.42 -1.82
CA ALA A 602 10.73 -17.20 -0.46
C ALA A 602 11.87 -17.22 0.56
N ASN A 603 11.74 -16.42 1.62
CA ASN A 603 12.56 -16.50 2.82
C ASN A 603 11.64 -16.60 4.04
N GLU A 604 11.88 -17.59 4.89
CA GLU A 604 11.32 -17.66 6.24
C GLU A 604 12.42 -17.30 7.24
N ILE A 605 12.26 -16.17 7.93
CA ILE A 605 13.24 -15.57 8.82
C ILE A 605 12.72 -15.68 10.25
N GLU A 606 13.44 -16.43 11.08
CA GLU A 606 13.16 -16.60 12.50
C GLU A 606 14.19 -15.84 13.33
N TRP A 607 13.72 -15.02 14.27
CA TRP A 607 14.57 -14.43 15.29
C TRP A 607 14.00 -14.70 16.68
N ALA A 608 14.83 -15.24 17.56
CA ALA A 608 14.54 -15.45 18.98
C ALA A 608 15.84 -15.33 19.80
N GLY A 609 16.46 -14.15 19.74
CA GLY A 609 17.82 -13.89 20.26
C GLY A 609 18.96 -14.44 19.38
N SER A 610 18.66 -15.31 18.41
CA SER A 610 19.54 -15.69 17.32
C SER A 610 18.74 -15.71 16.01
N LEU A 611 19.42 -15.47 14.89
CA LEU A 611 18.83 -15.49 13.56
C LEU A 611 19.01 -16.85 12.89
N ARG A 612 17.93 -17.35 12.29
CA ARG A 612 17.89 -18.49 11.39
C ARG A 612 17.02 -18.14 10.18
N GLU A 613 17.35 -18.70 9.03
CA GLU A 613 16.60 -18.47 7.80
C GLU A 613 16.43 -19.77 7.01
N THR A 614 15.24 -19.96 6.46
CA THR A 614 14.96 -20.98 5.44
C THR A 614 14.69 -20.27 4.12
N THR A 615 15.61 -20.39 3.17
CA THR A 615 15.49 -19.81 1.83
C THR A 615 14.99 -20.87 0.86
N THR A 616 13.90 -20.59 0.16
CA THR A 616 13.45 -21.37 -1.00
C THR A 616 13.84 -20.63 -2.27
N ALA A 617 14.46 -21.35 -3.20
CA ALA A 617 14.90 -20.78 -4.47
C ALA A 617 14.58 -21.72 -5.64
N ARG A 618 14.30 -21.15 -6.80
CA ARG A 618 14.04 -21.88 -8.04
C ARG A 618 15.17 -21.76 -9.02
N ARG A 619 15.50 -22.86 -9.69
CA ARG A 619 16.60 -22.94 -10.66
C ARG A 619 16.39 -21.93 -11.80
N VAL A 620 17.46 -21.22 -12.15
CA VAL A 620 17.47 -20.36 -13.35
C VAL A 620 17.45 -21.24 -14.60
N ILE A 621 16.56 -20.94 -15.54
CA ILE A 621 16.30 -21.72 -16.76
C ILE A 621 17.30 -21.38 -17.87
#